data_AF-A0A1Q8CW47-F1
#
_entry.id   AF-A0A1Q8CW47-F1
#
_cell.length_a   1.000
_cell.length_b   1.000
_cell.length_c   1.000
_cell.angle_alpha   90.00
_cell.angle_beta   90.00
_cell.angle_gamma   90.00
#
_symmetry.space_group_name_H-M   'P 1'
#
loop_
_entity.id
_entity.type
_entity.pdbx_description
1 polymer ?
#
loop_
_entity_poly.entity_id
_entity_poly.type
_entity_poly.pdbx_seq_one_letter_code
_entity_poly.pdbx_strand_id
1 'polypeptide(L)'
;MVCINALIQTRRCRVGKRLLRRWGIADPSPEQCHVAARHLLVRRLLWLGTFLVLAPAVGMVFGWFGEPIAVPGLFRLVMSLVAALLLAETAAAVRQIRGVRVAVLARRSWRDLVPRWPMALLLGAAALALVLAGVGLAAQPWADRVVAGLPPNGVPQPGGWTSFVSDDVRAEIGSSPGWLVVSGTVLCLAAVLGVVRLAVRRQTVADPVVDTVLRARTARVVVGAGIGLLTHLVVLANNRLSLLSSLSFGPDPLPPPGWVLVVDSASEIVVVVLFVVAGPAWVWVATPPRRAGHLARVA
;
A
#
# COMPACT_ATOMS: atom_id res chain seq x y z
N MET A 1 -41.82 3.67 13.31
CA MET A 1 -40.37 3.34 13.51
C MET A 1 -40.02 1.88 13.20
N VAL A 2 -40.88 0.89 13.50
CA VAL A 2 -40.62 -0.56 13.28
C VAL A 2 -40.33 -0.94 11.81
N CYS A 3 -41.06 -0.39 10.85
CA CYS A 3 -40.86 -0.70 9.42
C CYS A 3 -39.48 -0.27 8.87
N ILE A 4 -38.92 0.84 9.38
CA ILE A 4 -37.60 1.34 8.94
C ILE A 4 -36.49 0.40 9.43
N ASN A 5 -36.56 -0.08 10.67
CA ASN A 5 -35.58 -1.03 11.20
C ASN A 5 -35.60 -2.38 10.45
N ALA A 6 -36.79 -2.87 10.08
CA ALA A 6 -36.92 -4.09 9.27
C ALA A 6 -36.28 -3.93 7.88
N LEU A 7 -36.49 -2.79 7.20
CA LEU A 7 -35.86 -2.49 5.91
C LEU A 7 -34.33 -2.38 6.00
N ILE A 8 -33.81 -1.78 7.07
CA ILE A 8 -32.36 -1.67 7.30
C ILE A 8 -31.75 -3.06 7.57
N GLN A 9 -32.40 -3.89 8.37
CA GLN A 9 -31.93 -5.25 8.67
C GLN A 9 -31.91 -6.14 7.43
N THR A 10 -32.96 -6.11 6.61
CA THR A 10 -33.02 -6.93 5.38
C THR A 10 -31.92 -6.55 4.37
N ARG A 11 -31.65 -5.25 4.16
CA ARG A 11 -30.53 -4.81 3.32
C ARG A 11 -29.17 -5.28 3.86
N ARG A 12 -28.94 -5.16 5.17
CA ARG A 12 -27.69 -5.60 5.82
C ARG A 12 -27.49 -7.11 5.65
N CYS A 13 -28.54 -7.90 5.87
CA CYS A 13 -28.51 -9.36 5.68
C CYS A 13 -28.13 -9.75 4.24
N ARG A 14 -28.67 -9.07 3.22
CA ARG A 14 -28.30 -9.33 1.80
C ARG A 14 -26.82 -9.07 1.51
N VAL A 15 -26.21 -8.06 2.14
CA VAL A 15 -24.78 -7.77 1.98
C VAL A 15 -23.93 -8.85 2.66
N GLY A 16 -24.26 -9.22 3.89
CA GLY A 16 -23.61 -10.32 4.62
C GLY A 16 -23.71 -11.65 3.87
N LYS A 17 -24.92 -12.02 3.41
CA LYS A 17 -25.18 -13.25 2.63
C LYS A 17 -24.35 -13.32 1.35
N ARG A 18 -24.27 -12.21 0.59
CA ARG A 18 -23.45 -12.14 -0.63
C ARG A 18 -21.96 -12.30 -0.33
N LEU A 19 -21.47 -11.70 0.75
CA LEU A 19 -20.09 -11.88 1.19
C LEU A 19 -19.84 -13.36 1.51
N LEU A 20 -20.58 -13.94 2.44
CA LEU A 20 -20.35 -15.31 2.91
C LEU A 20 -20.44 -16.33 1.76
N ARG A 21 -21.40 -16.16 0.84
CA ARG A 21 -21.51 -17.01 -0.37
C ARG A 21 -20.31 -16.90 -1.31
N ARG A 22 -19.79 -15.70 -1.55
CA ARG A 22 -18.57 -15.52 -2.35
C ARG A 22 -17.36 -16.22 -1.72
N TRP A 23 -17.35 -16.31 -0.40
CA TRP A 23 -16.29 -16.95 0.37
C TRP A 23 -16.52 -18.45 0.63
N GLY A 24 -17.58 -19.04 0.05
CA GLY A 24 -17.80 -20.49 0.03
C GLY A 24 -18.90 -21.02 0.96
N ILE A 25 -19.54 -20.18 1.77
CA ILE A 25 -20.65 -20.61 2.65
C ILE A 25 -21.94 -20.63 1.80
N ALA A 26 -22.40 -21.82 1.42
CA ALA A 26 -23.51 -21.98 0.47
C ALA A 26 -24.83 -21.38 0.99
N ASP A 27 -25.21 -21.72 2.22
CA ASP A 27 -26.42 -21.20 2.85
C ASP A 27 -26.14 -20.60 4.23
N PRO A 28 -25.74 -19.32 4.28
CA PRO A 28 -25.43 -18.67 5.55
C PRO A 28 -26.71 -18.39 6.34
N SER A 29 -26.68 -18.71 7.63
CA SER A 29 -27.80 -18.46 8.54
C SER A 29 -28.06 -16.95 8.71
N PRO A 30 -29.26 -16.54 9.16
CA PRO A 30 -29.56 -15.12 9.42
C PRO A 30 -28.59 -14.48 10.42
N GLU A 31 -28.16 -15.22 11.44
CA GLU A 31 -27.21 -14.77 12.45
C GLU A 31 -25.82 -14.55 11.86
N GLN A 32 -25.32 -15.50 11.06
CA GLN A 32 -24.05 -15.37 10.34
C GLN A 32 -24.06 -14.15 9.42
N CYS A 33 -25.18 -13.93 8.71
CA CYS A 33 -25.37 -12.77 7.85
C CYS A 33 -25.33 -11.46 8.64
N HIS A 34 -25.92 -11.43 9.84
CA HIS A 34 -25.89 -10.26 10.71
C HIS A 34 -24.47 -9.96 11.22
N VAL A 35 -23.73 -10.98 11.66
CA VAL A 35 -22.33 -10.85 12.10
C VAL A 35 -21.46 -10.31 10.98
N ALA A 36 -21.56 -10.89 9.78
CA ALA A 36 -20.81 -10.44 8.60
C ALA A 36 -21.16 -9.00 8.20
N ALA A 37 -22.45 -8.63 8.21
CA ALA A 37 -22.88 -7.28 7.88
C ALA A 37 -22.40 -6.24 8.90
N ARG A 38 -22.48 -6.55 10.20
CA ARG A 38 -21.95 -5.70 11.27
C ARG A 38 -20.44 -5.51 11.12
N HIS A 39 -19.72 -6.59 10.82
CA HIS A 39 -18.28 -6.54 10.56
C HIS A 39 -17.93 -5.58 9.40
N LEU A 40 -18.66 -5.65 8.28
CA LEU A 40 -18.45 -4.74 7.15
C LEU A 40 -18.75 -3.28 7.47
N LEU A 41 -19.80 -3.02 8.27
CA LEU A 41 -20.17 -1.66 8.67
C LEU A 41 -19.10 -1.01 9.55
N VAL A 42 -18.63 -1.73 10.58
CA VAL A 42 -17.56 -1.24 11.46
C VAL A 42 -16.31 -0.89 10.65
N ARG A 43 -15.96 -1.73 9.66
CA ARG A 43 -14.81 -1.45 8.79
C ARG A 43 -15.00 -0.25 7.89
N ARG A 44 -16.16 -0.11 7.27
CA ARG A 44 -16.45 1.05 6.42
C ARG A 44 -16.37 2.37 7.21
N LEU A 45 -16.85 2.38 8.46
CA LEU A 45 -16.73 3.55 9.33
C LEU A 45 -15.29 3.83 9.72
N LEU A 46 -14.51 2.80 10.05
CA LEU A 46 -13.07 2.96 10.33
C LEU A 46 -12.33 3.48 9.10
N TRP A 47 -12.59 2.94 7.91
CA TRP A 47 -11.95 3.40 6.66
C TRP A 47 -12.24 4.88 6.40
N LEU A 48 -13.50 5.29 6.53
CA LEU A 48 -13.89 6.69 6.30
C LEU A 48 -13.24 7.63 7.31
N GLY A 49 -13.29 7.28 8.60
CA GLY A 49 -12.68 8.08 9.66
C GLY A 49 -11.16 8.18 9.54
N THR A 50 -10.48 7.05 9.32
CA THR A 50 -9.03 7.02 9.13
C THR A 50 -8.61 7.77 7.87
N PHE A 51 -9.37 7.68 6.77
CA PHE A 51 -9.07 8.44 5.56
C PHE A 51 -9.16 9.95 5.78
N LEU A 52 -10.23 10.40 6.45
CA LEU A 52 -10.45 11.82 6.73
C LEU A 52 -9.30 12.42 7.58
N VAL A 53 -8.77 11.66 8.53
CA VAL A 53 -7.66 12.09 9.39
C VAL A 53 -6.31 11.94 8.69
N LEU A 54 -6.11 10.86 7.95
CA LEU A 54 -4.80 10.52 7.39
C LEU A 54 -4.47 11.34 6.15
N ALA A 55 -5.45 11.70 5.31
CA ALA A 55 -5.22 12.52 4.13
C ALA A 55 -4.50 13.85 4.44
N PRO A 56 -4.95 14.69 5.41
CA PRO A 56 -4.22 15.90 5.78
C PRO A 56 -2.90 15.60 6.49
N ALA A 57 -2.83 14.54 7.30
CA ALA A 57 -1.58 14.15 7.98
C ALA A 57 -0.48 13.74 6.99
N VAL A 58 -0.83 13.03 5.91
CA VAL A 58 0.10 12.66 4.84
C VAL A 58 0.63 13.91 4.15
N GLY A 59 -0.22 14.90 3.87
CA GLY A 59 0.23 16.20 3.34
C GLY A 59 1.22 16.90 4.26
N MET A 60 0.95 16.94 5.57
CA MET A 60 1.88 17.50 6.56
C MET A 60 3.23 16.77 6.60
N VAL A 61 3.20 15.43 6.59
CA VAL A 61 4.43 14.61 6.58
C VAL A 61 5.24 14.88 5.31
N PHE A 62 4.61 14.92 4.13
CA PHE A 62 5.32 15.28 2.90
C PHE A 62 5.91 16.68 2.95
N GLY A 63 5.20 17.65 3.54
CA GLY A 63 5.73 18.99 3.75
C GLY A 63 7.02 19.01 4.60
N TRP A 64 7.14 18.14 5.60
CA TRP A 64 8.36 18.05 6.41
C TRP A 64 9.55 17.43 5.70
N PHE A 65 9.30 16.54 4.73
CA PHE A 65 10.35 15.87 3.96
C PHE A 65 10.65 16.55 2.62
N GLY A 66 10.01 17.68 2.34
CA GLY A 66 9.97 18.32 1.02
C GLY A 66 8.93 17.64 0.14
N GLU A 67 7.99 18.41 -0.41
CA GLU A 67 7.07 17.87 -1.40
C GLU A 67 7.86 17.60 -2.69
N PRO A 68 7.91 16.35 -3.19
CA PRO A 68 8.44 16.11 -4.52
C PRO A 68 7.48 16.79 -5.50
N ILE A 69 7.99 17.71 -6.31
CA ILE A 69 7.22 18.48 -7.30
C ILE A 69 6.55 17.50 -8.28
N ALA A 70 7.16 16.34 -8.48
CA ALA A 70 6.76 15.33 -9.45
C ALA A 70 5.65 14.35 -9.01
N VAL A 71 5.03 14.47 -7.82
CA VAL A 71 3.92 13.55 -7.45
C VAL A 71 2.56 14.19 -7.75
N PRO A 72 1.82 13.74 -8.80
CA PRO A 72 0.53 14.34 -9.15
C PRO A 72 -0.47 14.18 -7.99
N GLY A 73 -1.36 15.16 -7.80
CA GLY A 73 -2.28 15.19 -6.66
C GLY A 73 -3.14 13.92 -6.50
N LEU A 74 -3.55 13.29 -7.61
CA LEU A 74 -4.27 12.01 -7.59
C LEU A 74 -3.46 10.90 -6.91
N PHE A 75 -2.15 10.85 -7.13
CA PHE A 75 -1.28 9.85 -6.52
C PHE A 75 -1.19 10.02 -5.01
N ARG A 76 -1.11 11.26 -4.51
CA ARG A 76 -1.13 11.54 -3.06
C ARG A 76 -2.46 11.13 -2.41
N LEU A 77 -3.57 11.35 -3.10
CA LEU A 77 -4.90 10.91 -2.63
C LEU A 77 -5.00 9.39 -2.58
N VAL A 78 -4.54 8.68 -3.61
CA VAL A 78 -4.53 7.21 -3.64
C VAL A 78 -3.63 6.65 -2.54
N MET A 79 -2.44 7.22 -2.34
CA MET A 79 -1.54 6.91 -1.23
C MET A 79 -2.21 7.04 0.13
N SER A 80 -2.81 8.20 0.38
CA SER A 80 -3.53 8.48 1.63
C SER A 80 -4.68 7.50 1.84
N LEU A 81 -5.39 7.14 0.77
CA LEU A 81 -6.47 6.17 0.80
C LEU A 81 -5.97 4.76 1.16
N VAL A 82 -4.90 4.30 0.52
CA VAL A 82 -4.33 2.97 0.76
C VAL A 82 -3.74 2.89 2.17
N ALA A 83 -3.00 3.91 2.60
CA ALA A 83 -2.45 3.98 3.94
C ALA A 83 -3.57 4.03 5.00
N ALA A 84 -4.66 4.77 4.74
CA ALA A 84 -5.79 4.82 5.65
C ALA A 84 -6.52 3.49 5.76
N LEU A 85 -6.68 2.80 4.63
CA LEU A 85 -7.23 1.45 4.60
C LEU A 85 -6.36 0.51 5.46
N LEU A 86 -5.05 0.56 5.30
CA LEU A 86 -4.09 -0.29 6.03
C LEU A 86 -4.12 -0.01 7.54
N LEU A 87 -4.11 1.26 7.93
CA LEU A 87 -4.18 1.68 9.34
C LEU A 87 -5.51 1.30 9.99
N ALA A 88 -6.62 1.54 9.30
CA ALA A 88 -7.95 1.17 9.79
C ALA A 88 -8.09 -0.35 9.98
N GLU A 89 -7.56 -1.14 9.05
CA GLU A 89 -7.52 -2.60 9.18
C GLU A 89 -6.62 -3.07 10.32
N THR A 90 -5.47 -2.41 10.51
CA THR A 90 -4.56 -2.69 11.63
C THR A 90 -5.23 -2.38 12.97
N ALA A 91 -5.87 -1.22 13.10
CA ALA A 91 -6.61 -0.83 14.29
C ALA A 91 -7.79 -1.78 14.57
N ALA A 92 -8.52 -2.19 13.53
CA ALA A 92 -9.59 -3.18 13.65
C ALA A 92 -9.08 -4.56 14.07
N ALA A 93 -7.90 -4.95 13.60
CA ALA A 93 -7.28 -6.22 13.94
C ALA A 93 -6.87 -6.26 15.42
N VAL A 94 -6.24 -5.19 15.91
CA VAL A 94 -5.77 -5.05 17.31
C VAL A 94 -6.93 -4.99 18.31
N ARG A 95 -8.10 -4.46 17.93
CA ARG A 95 -9.29 -4.45 18.79
C ARG A 95 -9.72 -5.89 19.16
N GLN A 96 -9.62 -6.21 20.44
CA GLN A 96 -10.08 -7.49 20.99
C GLN A 96 -11.59 -7.64 20.79
N ILE A 97 -12.02 -8.82 20.33
CA ILE A 97 -13.45 -9.15 20.23
C ILE A 97 -13.77 -9.94 21.50
N ARG A 98 -14.74 -9.43 22.27
CA ARG A 98 -15.30 -10.14 23.43
C ARG A 98 -16.35 -11.15 22.95
N GLY A 99 -16.32 -12.36 23.49
CA GLY A 99 -17.31 -13.40 23.21
C GLY A 99 -16.89 -14.78 23.74
N VAL A 100 -17.79 -15.75 23.62
CA VAL A 100 -17.56 -17.13 24.03
C VAL A 100 -16.40 -17.72 23.21
N ARG A 101 -15.38 -18.21 23.93
CA ARG A 101 -14.19 -18.80 23.34
C ARG A 101 -14.47 -20.26 23.03
N VAL A 102 -14.22 -20.66 21.79
CA VAL A 102 -14.32 -22.06 21.37
C VAL A 102 -12.90 -22.58 21.15
N ALA A 103 -12.53 -23.65 21.84
CA ALA A 103 -11.24 -24.30 21.64
C ALA A 103 -11.26 -25.04 20.29
N VAL A 104 -10.37 -24.65 19.37
CA VAL A 104 -10.19 -25.32 18.08
C VAL A 104 -8.74 -25.81 18.03
N LEU A 105 -8.54 -27.12 17.90
CA LEU A 105 -7.22 -27.77 17.92
C LEU A 105 -6.49 -27.73 16.55
N ALA A 106 -7.14 -27.23 15.50
CA ALA A 106 -6.54 -27.15 14.17
C ALA A 106 -5.38 -26.15 14.13
N ARG A 107 -4.19 -26.61 13.72
CA ARG A 107 -3.06 -25.71 13.42
C ARG A 107 -3.42 -24.83 12.23
N ARG A 108 -3.30 -23.53 12.41
CA ARG A 108 -3.55 -22.52 11.37
C ARG A 108 -2.24 -21.95 10.88
N SER A 109 -2.12 -21.80 9.57
CA SER A 109 -0.99 -21.15 8.93
C SER A 109 -1.45 -19.90 8.18
N TRP A 110 -0.52 -18.98 7.91
CA TRP A 110 -0.83 -17.79 7.09
C TRP A 110 -1.24 -18.18 5.66
N ARG A 111 -0.79 -19.35 5.18
CA ARG A 111 -1.08 -19.88 3.83
C ARG A 111 -2.56 -20.23 3.65
N ASP A 112 -3.26 -20.46 4.76
CA ASP A 112 -4.70 -20.73 4.76
C ASP A 112 -5.51 -19.43 4.59
N LEU A 113 -4.92 -18.29 4.97
CA LEU A 113 -5.56 -16.98 4.88
C LEU A 113 -5.25 -16.29 3.54
N VAL A 114 -3.98 -16.28 3.16
CA VAL A 114 -3.46 -15.56 1.99
C VAL A 114 -2.72 -16.55 1.08
N PRO A 115 -3.01 -16.55 -0.24
CA PRO A 115 -2.23 -17.34 -1.19
C PRO A 115 -0.73 -17.01 -1.14
N ARG A 116 0.13 -17.86 -1.71
CA ARG A 116 1.59 -17.62 -1.71
C ARG A 116 2.01 -16.50 -2.66
N TRP A 117 1.38 -16.41 -3.83
CA TRP A 117 1.78 -15.47 -4.87
C TRP A 117 1.61 -13.98 -4.48
N PRO A 118 0.56 -13.53 -3.75
CA PRO A 118 0.45 -12.14 -3.30
C PRO A 118 1.51 -11.79 -2.26
N MET A 119 1.89 -12.75 -1.42
CA MET A 119 2.98 -12.56 -0.46
C MET A 119 4.32 -12.40 -1.18
N ALA A 120 4.56 -13.20 -2.22
CA ALA A 120 5.74 -13.05 -3.06
C ALA A 120 5.75 -11.68 -3.77
N LEU A 121 4.61 -11.24 -4.31
CA LEU A 121 4.49 -9.92 -4.95
C LEU A 121 4.71 -8.77 -3.96
N LEU A 122 4.14 -8.86 -2.75
CA LEU A 122 4.36 -7.90 -1.67
C LEU A 122 5.84 -7.78 -1.31
N LEU A 123 6.51 -8.90 -1.08
CA LEU A 123 7.93 -8.93 -0.70
C LEU A 123 8.83 -8.48 -1.86
N GLY A 124 8.51 -8.86 -3.09
CA GLY A 124 9.22 -8.42 -4.29
C GLY A 124 9.12 -6.92 -4.50
N ALA A 125 7.92 -6.33 -4.35
CA ALA A 125 7.72 -4.89 -4.43
C ALA A 125 8.48 -4.15 -3.31
N ALA A 126 8.50 -4.67 -2.08
CA ALA A 126 9.29 -4.10 -0.99
C ALA A 126 10.79 -4.15 -1.28
N ALA A 127 11.31 -5.30 -1.72
CA ALA A 127 12.73 -5.44 -2.05
C ALA A 127 13.13 -4.46 -3.15
N LEU A 128 12.33 -4.35 -4.21
CA LEU A 128 12.57 -3.41 -5.29
C LEU A 128 12.55 -1.95 -4.79
N ALA A 129 11.56 -1.56 -3.98
CA ALA A 129 11.49 -0.21 -3.42
C ALA A 129 12.75 0.13 -2.60
N LEU A 130 13.22 -0.81 -1.77
CA LEU A 130 14.42 -0.63 -0.97
C LEU A 130 15.69 -0.54 -1.82
N VAL A 131 15.81 -1.36 -2.88
CA VAL A 131 16.95 -1.31 -3.80
C VAL A 131 16.99 0.05 -4.50
N LEU A 132 15.89 0.49 -5.12
CA LEU A 132 15.85 1.77 -5.84
C LEU A 132 16.10 2.96 -4.88
N ALA A 133 15.54 2.91 -3.67
CA ALA A 133 15.80 3.93 -2.65
C ALA A 133 17.27 3.95 -2.21
N GLY A 134 17.89 2.78 -2.02
CA GLY A 134 19.30 2.66 -1.68
C GLY A 134 20.22 3.23 -2.77
N VAL A 135 19.91 2.94 -4.04
CA VAL A 135 20.58 3.52 -5.22
C VAL A 135 20.44 5.04 -5.23
N GLY A 136 19.23 5.58 -5.01
CA GLY A 136 19.00 7.02 -4.95
C GLY A 136 19.73 7.71 -3.79
N LEU A 137 19.79 7.08 -2.61
CA LEU A 137 20.54 7.57 -1.46
C LEU A 137 22.05 7.56 -1.73
N ALA A 138 22.57 6.51 -2.36
CA ALA A 138 23.98 6.42 -2.73
C ALA A 138 24.39 7.46 -3.80
N ALA A 139 23.44 7.91 -4.63
CA ALA A 139 23.67 8.94 -5.64
C ALA A 139 23.61 10.37 -5.07
N GLN A 140 23.08 10.54 -3.85
CA GLN A 140 22.86 11.86 -3.25
C GLN A 140 24.13 12.72 -3.16
N PRO A 141 25.30 12.21 -2.73
CA PRO A 141 26.52 13.03 -2.66
C PRO A 141 26.97 13.56 -4.03
N TRP A 142 26.64 12.86 -5.12
CA TRP A 142 26.88 13.35 -6.47
C TRP A 142 25.88 14.45 -6.83
N ALA A 143 24.59 14.26 -6.53
CA ALA A 143 23.54 15.25 -6.75
C ALA A 143 23.83 16.56 -6.00
N ASP A 144 24.30 16.48 -4.75
CA ASP A 144 24.65 17.65 -3.94
C ASP A 144 25.78 18.47 -4.58
N ARG A 145 26.78 17.80 -5.19
CA ARG A 145 27.86 18.46 -5.94
C ARG A 145 27.36 19.13 -7.21
N VAL A 146 26.43 18.51 -7.93
CA VAL A 146 25.79 19.11 -9.11
C VAL A 146 25.06 20.39 -8.70
N VAL A 147 24.25 20.36 -7.63
CA VAL A 147 23.53 21.54 -7.12
C VAL A 147 24.49 22.65 -6.69
N ALA A 148 25.56 22.30 -5.97
CA ALA A 148 26.58 23.27 -5.55
C ALA A 148 27.32 23.92 -6.71
N GLY A 149 27.44 23.23 -7.85
CA GLY A 149 28.03 23.76 -9.07
C GLY A 149 27.10 24.65 -9.91
N LEU A 150 25.80 24.69 -9.61
CA LEU A 150 24.84 25.49 -10.39
C LEU A 150 24.99 26.99 -10.09
N PRO A 151 25.29 27.84 -11.09
CA PRO A 151 25.34 29.28 -10.89
C PRO A 151 24.00 29.83 -10.38
N PRO A 152 24.02 30.85 -9.49
CA PRO A 152 22.80 31.48 -8.98
C PRO A 152 22.04 32.19 -10.11
N ASN A 153 22.76 32.73 -11.09
CA ASN A 153 22.21 33.52 -12.20
C ASN A 153 21.79 32.67 -13.41
N GLY A 154 21.65 31.36 -13.24
CA GLY A 154 21.28 30.43 -14.31
C GLY A 154 22.46 29.99 -15.18
N VAL A 155 22.22 28.93 -15.96
CA VAL A 155 23.20 28.30 -16.83
C VAL A 155 23.07 28.88 -18.24
N PRO A 156 24.11 29.52 -18.79
CA PRO A 156 24.07 29.99 -20.18
C PRO A 156 24.02 28.80 -21.14
N GLN A 157 23.15 28.88 -22.14
CA GLN A 157 22.96 27.85 -23.17
C GLN A 157 23.54 28.30 -24.52
N PRO A 158 23.91 27.35 -25.40
CA PRO A 158 24.20 27.64 -26.79
C PRO A 158 22.97 28.29 -27.45
N GLY A 159 23.09 29.56 -27.83
CA GLY A 159 21.96 30.38 -28.32
C GLY A 159 21.72 31.68 -27.54
N GLY A 160 22.44 31.90 -26.45
CA GLY A 160 22.43 33.18 -25.72
C GLY A 160 21.30 33.34 -24.69
N TRP A 161 20.42 32.34 -24.56
CA TRP A 161 19.45 32.27 -23.46
C TRP A 161 20.07 31.62 -22.22
N THR A 162 19.51 31.94 -21.05
CA THR A 162 19.92 31.39 -19.75
C THR A 162 18.81 30.50 -19.18
N SER A 163 19.17 29.27 -18.81
CA SER A 163 18.26 28.35 -18.13
C SER A 163 18.37 28.57 -16.62
N PHE A 164 17.25 28.88 -15.98
CA PHE A 164 17.20 29.00 -14.52
C PHE A 164 16.67 27.72 -13.91
N VAL A 165 17.40 27.18 -12.94
CA VAL A 165 16.89 26.13 -12.06
C VAL A 165 16.21 26.83 -10.89
N SER A 166 14.90 26.63 -10.75
CA SER A 166 14.14 27.22 -9.65
C SER A 166 14.63 26.69 -8.31
N ASP A 167 14.44 27.48 -7.25
CA ASP A 167 14.83 27.09 -5.89
C ASP A 167 14.11 25.80 -5.44
N ASP A 168 12.86 25.61 -5.88
CA ASP A 168 12.10 24.39 -5.64
C ASP A 168 12.80 23.16 -6.24
N VAL A 169 13.29 23.26 -7.49
CA VAL A 169 14.01 22.16 -8.15
C VAL A 169 15.37 21.92 -7.48
N ARG A 170 16.07 22.98 -7.04
CA ARG A 170 17.32 22.81 -6.28
C ARG A 170 17.08 22.10 -4.95
N ALA A 171 16.02 22.47 -4.24
CA ALA A 171 15.61 21.81 -3.00
C ALA A 171 15.19 20.35 -3.26
N GLU A 172 14.49 20.07 -4.35
CA GLU A 172 14.14 18.71 -4.75
C GLU A 172 15.39 17.87 -5.06
N ILE A 173 16.38 18.40 -5.78
CA ILE A 173 17.65 17.69 -6.03
C ILE A 173 18.43 17.48 -4.72
N GLY A 174 18.46 18.47 -3.83
CA GLY A 174 19.16 18.38 -2.54
C GLY A 174 18.47 17.47 -1.49
N SER A 175 17.18 17.18 -1.67
CA SER A 175 16.42 16.28 -0.80
C SER A 175 16.36 14.86 -1.38
N SER A 176 16.61 13.86 -0.55
CA SER A 176 16.48 12.46 -0.96
C SER A 176 15.19 11.86 -0.40
N PRO A 177 14.18 11.54 -1.23
CA PRO A 177 13.00 10.81 -0.77
C PRO A 177 13.33 9.37 -0.36
N GLY A 178 14.56 8.90 -0.54
CA GLY A 178 14.97 7.53 -0.24
C GLY A 178 14.71 7.12 1.21
N TRP A 179 14.92 8.01 2.19
CA TRP A 179 14.59 7.71 3.59
C TRP A 179 13.09 7.55 3.85
N LEU A 180 12.26 8.33 3.14
CA LEU A 180 10.80 8.20 3.17
C LEU A 180 10.40 6.85 2.57
N VAL A 181 10.99 6.45 1.44
CA VAL A 181 10.73 5.15 0.82
C VAL A 181 11.13 3.99 1.72
N VAL A 182 12.31 4.06 2.36
CA VAL A 182 12.80 3.04 3.28
C VAL A 182 11.89 2.90 4.50
N SER A 183 11.61 4.01 5.19
CA SER A 183 10.75 4.01 6.38
C SER A 183 9.32 3.58 6.05
N GLY A 184 8.75 4.10 4.97
CA GLY A 184 7.43 3.71 4.47
C GLY A 184 7.34 2.23 4.12
N THR A 185 8.37 1.67 3.49
CA THR A 185 8.44 0.24 3.15
C THR A 185 8.48 -0.64 4.40
N VAL A 186 9.35 -0.30 5.37
CA VAL A 186 9.47 -1.04 6.63
C VAL A 186 8.17 -0.99 7.43
N LEU A 187 7.57 0.19 7.57
CA LEU A 187 6.30 0.37 8.28
C LEU A 187 5.15 -0.38 7.60
N CYS A 188 5.06 -0.33 6.27
CA CYS A 188 4.07 -1.07 5.50
C CYS A 188 4.20 -2.59 5.73
N LEU A 189 5.41 -3.14 5.61
CA LEU A 189 5.65 -4.56 5.84
C LEU A 189 5.31 -4.97 7.28
N ALA A 190 5.75 -4.18 8.27
CA ALA A 190 5.45 -4.44 9.67
C ALA A 190 3.95 -4.47 9.94
N ALA A 191 3.19 -3.51 9.39
CA ALA A 191 1.73 -3.47 9.52
C ALA A 191 1.06 -4.67 8.84
N VAL A 192 1.40 -4.95 7.58
CA VAL A 192 0.80 -6.05 6.80
C VAL A 192 1.08 -7.40 7.45
N LEU A 193 2.35 -7.70 7.74
CA LEU A 193 2.77 -8.96 8.35
C LEU A 193 2.25 -9.08 9.78
N GLY A 194 2.18 -7.98 10.53
CA GLY A 194 1.58 -7.90 11.85
C GLY A 194 0.11 -8.29 11.85
N VAL A 195 -0.70 -7.74 10.94
CA VAL A 195 -2.12 -8.08 10.80
C VAL A 195 -2.31 -9.53 10.37
N VAL A 196 -1.53 -10.02 9.40
CA VAL A 196 -1.60 -11.43 8.97
C VAL A 196 -1.25 -12.36 10.13
N ARG A 197 -0.18 -12.06 10.87
CA ARG A 197 0.23 -12.83 12.06
C ARG A 197 -0.84 -12.81 13.15
N LEU A 198 -1.46 -11.65 13.39
CA LEU A 198 -2.55 -11.52 14.35
C LEU A 198 -3.78 -12.33 13.91
N ALA A 199 -4.14 -12.29 12.62
CA ALA A 199 -5.27 -13.04 12.08
C ALA A 199 -5.09 -14.56 12.25
N VAL A 200 -3.86 -15.06 12.13
CA VAL A 200 -3.51 -16.46 12.40
C VAL A 200 -3.62 -16.79 13.89
N ARG A 201 -3.07 -15.92 14.77
CA ARG A 201 -2.95 -16.19 16.22
C ARG A 201 -4.22 -15.89 17.03
N ARG A 202 -5.13 -15.08 16.50
CA ARG A 202 -6.34 -14.68 17.22
C ARG A 202 -7.19 -15.90 17.58
N GLN A 203 -7.72 -15.95 18.79
CA GLN A 203 -8.65 -17.02 19.20
C GLN A 203 -9.97 -16.90 18.47
N THR A 204 -10.58 -18.04 18.12
CA THR A 204 -11.89 -18.05 17.46
C THR A 204 -12.99 -17.69 18.42
N VAL A 205 -13.86 -16.79 17.96
CA VAL A 205 -14.99 -16.29 18.74
C VAL A 205 -16.26 -16.53 17.94
N ALA A 206 -17.28 -17.09 18.60
CA ALA A 206 -18.54 -17.49 17.97
C ALA A 206 -18.35 -18.56 16.88
N ASP A 207 -19.04 -18.41 15.75
CA ASP A 207 -19.03 -19.37 14.65
C ASP A 207 -17.64 -19.46 13.99
N PRO A 208 -16.96 -20.62 14.04
CA PRO A 208 -15.61 -20.80 13.52
C PRO A 208 -15.50 -20.62 12.00
N VAL A 209 -16.55 -20.94 11.26
CA VAL A 209 -16.56 -20.86 9.79
C VAL A 209 -16.61 -19.40 9.36
N VAL A 210 -17.51 -18.62 9.96
CA VAL A 210 -17.63 -17.18 9.68
C VAL A 210 -16.37 -16.43 10.10
N ASP A 211 -15.83 -16.71 11.29
CA ASP A 211 -14.61 -16.07 11.79
C ASP A 211 -13.42 -16.31 10.84
N THR A 212 -13.25 -17.55 10.35
CA THR A 212 -12.20 -17.90 9.40
C THR A 212 -12.33 -17.12 8.09
N VAL A 213 -13.54 -17.01 7.54
CA VAL A 213 -13.82 -16.22 6.33
C VAL A 213 -13.49 -14.74 6.53
N LEU A 214 -13.91 -14.16 7.65
CA LEU A 214 -13.66 -12.74 7.94
C LEU A 214 -12.16 -12.43 8.13
N ARG A 215 -11.41 -13.35 8.74
CA ARG A 215 -9.94 -13.24 8.87
C ARG A 215 -9.23 -13.35 7.54
N ALA A 216 -9.60 -14.33 6.72
CA ALA A 216 -9.03 -14.50 5.39
C ALA A 216 -9.27 -13.26 4.54
N ARG A 217 -10.49 -12.69 4.59
CA ARG A 217 -10.80 -11.40 3.95
C ARG A 217 -9.90 -10.28 4.45
N THR A 218 -9.76 -10.15 5.77
CA THR A 218 -8.92 -9.12 6.39
C THR A 218 -7.47 -9.20 5.92
N ALA A 219 -6.88 -10.38 6.06
CA ALA A 219 -5.50 -10.64 5.69
C ALA A 219 -5.27 -10.33 4.20
N ARG A 220 -6.19 -10.74 3.33
CA ARG A 220 -6.10 -10.45 1.90
C ARG A 220 -6.26 -8.98 1.58
N VAL A 221 -7.25 -8.29 2.14
CA VAL A 221 -7.43 -6.84 1.92
C VAL A 221 -6.18 -6.07 2.33
N VAL A 222 -5.60 -6.41 3.48
CA VAL A 222 -4.37 -5.79 3.99
C VAL A 222 -3.16 -6.09 3.10
N VAL A 223 -2.98 -7.33 2.65
CA VAL A 223 -1.90 -7.68 1.71
C VAL A 223 -2.07 -6.95 0.37
N GLY A 224 -3.30 -6.88 -0.16
CA GLY A 224 -3.59 -6.14 -1.39
C GLY A 224 -3.29 -4.64 -1.27
N ALA A 225 -3.68 -4.02 -0.16
CA ALA A 225 -3.33 -2.63 0.14
C ALA A 225 -1.82 -2.43 0.30
N GLY A 226 -1.14 -3.36 0.97
CA GLY A 226 0.32 -3.36 1.07
C GLY A 226 1.02 -3.40 -0.29
N ILE A 227 0.55 -4.27 -1.20
CA ILE A 227 1.07 -4.33 -2.59
C ILE A 227 0.88 -2.99 -3.29
N GLY A 228 -0.30 -2.38 -3.18
CA GLY A 228 -0.58 -1.07 -3.76
C GLY A 228 0.35 0.03 -3.22
N LEU A 229 0.52 0.09 -1.90
CA LEU A 229 1.39 1.07 -1.25
C LEU A 229 2.86 0.87 -1.62
N LEU A 230 3.37 -0.36 -1.59
CA LEU A 230 4.76 -0.65 -1.95
C LEU A 230 5.04 -0.40 -3.42
N THR A 231 4.09 -0.72 -4.31
CA THR A 231 4.21 -0.39 -5.75
C THR A 231 4.31 1.12 -5.95
N HIS A 232 3.58 1.91 -5.15
CA HIS A 232 3.72 3.36 -5.20
C HIS A 232 5.10 3.82 -4.70
N LEU A 233 5.61 3.25 -3.62
CA LEU A 233 6.96 3.56 -3.13
C LEU A 233 8.06 3.19 -4.14
N VAL A 234 7.86 2.12 -4.92
CA VAL A 234 8.70 1.80 -6.09
C VAL A 234 8.67 2.92 -7.13
N VAL A 235 7.48 3.42 -7.50
CA VAL A 235 7.35 4.53 -8.46
C VAL A 235 8.03 5.80 -7.94
N LEU A 236 7.87 6.12 -6.66
CA LEU A 236 8.52 7.28 -6.06
C LEU A 236 10.05 7.18 -6.12
N ALA A 237 10.60 6.02 -5.79
CA ALA A 237 12.04 5.77 -5.89
C ALA A 237 12.54 5.78 -7.34
N ASN A 238 11.76 5.23 -8.28
CA ASN A 238 12.09 5.24 -9.70
C ASN A 238 12.10 6.66 -10.28
N ASN A 239 11.08 7.46 -9.98
CA ASN A 239 11.02 8.86 -10.44
C ASN A 239 12.20 9.66 -9.92
N ARG A 240 12.69 9.36 -8.71
CA ARG A 240 13.91 9.97 -8.19
C ARG A 240 15.14 9.57 -9.02
N LEU A 241 15.28 8.31 -9.39
CA LEU A 241 16.41 7.86 -10.23
C LEU A 241 16.35 8.49 -11.63
N SER A 242 15.17 8.55 -12.23
CA SER A 242 14.95 9.20 -13.52
C SER A 242 15.26 10.70 -13.47
N LEU A 243 14.88 11.38 -12.38
CA LEU A 243 15.30 12.76 -12.15
C LEU A 243 16.82 12.87 -12.13
N LEU A 244 17.50 12.03 -11.34
CA LEU A 244 18.96 12.06 -11.20
C LEU A 244 19.70 11.69 -12.49
N SER A 245 19.21 10.72 -13.27
CA SER A 245 19.81 10.35 -14.56
C SER A 245 19.63 11.43 -15.62
N SER A 246 18.55 12.21 -15.54
CA SER A 246 18.27 13.31 -16.46
C SER A 246 18.98 14.63 -16.13
N LEU A 247 19.71 14.72 -15.02
CA LEU A 247 20.45 15.94 -14.66
C LEU A 247 21.63 16.14 -15.62
N SER A 248 21.42 16.94 -16.67
CA SER A 248 22.47 17.45 -17.55
C SER A 248 22.42 18.98 -17.57
N PHE A 249 23.21 19.62 -16.71
CA PHE A 249 23.31 21.09 -16.64
C PHE A 249 24.74 21.56 -16.87
N GLY A 250 24.90 22.64 -17.63
CA GLY A 250 26.18 23.33 -17.79
C GLY A 250 26.93 22.98 -19.08
N PRO A 251 27.98 23.76 -19.39
CA PRO A 251 28.90 23.47 -20.50
C PRO A 251 29.75 22.21 -20.23
N ASP A 252 30.07 21.94 -18.96
CA ASP A 252 30.83 20.76 -18.52
C ASP A 252 30.04 19.97 -17.45
N PRO A 253 28.95 19.29 -17.82
CA PRO A 253 28.11 18.56 -16.86
C PRO A 253 28.91 17.43 -16.23
N LEU A 254 28.91 17.37 -14.89
CA LEU A 254 29.38 16.18 -14.16
C LEU A 254 28.48 15.01 -14.54
N PRO A 255 28.97 13.99 -15.29
CA PRO A 255 28.11 12.92 -15.74
C PRO A 255 27.56 12.14 -14.53
N PRO A 256 26.32 11.64 -14.61
CA PRO A 256 25.79 10.75 -13.58
C PRO A 256 26.69 9.51 -13.47
N PRO A 257 26.85 8.93 -12.26
CA PRO A 257 27.58 7.69 -12.11
C PRO A 257 26.98 6.61 -13.03
N GLY A 258 27.81 5.87 -13.76
CA GLY A 258 27.32 4.92 -14.78
C GLY A 258 26.35 3.87 -14.25
N TRP A 259 26.47 3.48 -12.97
CA TRP A 259 25.53 2.57 -12.33
C TRP A 259 24.13 3.15 -12.14
N VAL A 260 23.97 4.48 -12.00
CA VAL A 260 22.66 5.14 -11.95
C VAL A 260 21.95 4.95 -13.28
N LEU A 261 22.64 5.18 -14.40
CA LEU A 261 22.08 5.03 -15.75
C LEU A 261 21.61 3.60 -16.03
N VAL A 262 22.41 2.62 -15.62
CA VAL A 262 22.06 1.19 -15.76
C VAL A 262 20.83 0.84 -14.94
N VAL A 263 20.76 1.29 -13.67
CA VAL A 263 19.62 0.98 -12.81
C VAL A 263 18.35 1.67 -13.31
N ASP A 264 18.43 2.94 -13.70
CA ASP A 264 17.30 3.71 -14.22
C ASP A 264 16.69 3.06 -15.48
N SER A 265 17.54 2.71 -16.45
CA SER A 265 17.11 2.02 -17.67
C SER A 265 16.47 0.66 -17.36
N ALA A 266 17.03 -0.11 -16.41
CA ALA A 266 16.47 -1.39 -16.02
C ALA A 266 15.15 -1.25 -15.25
N SER A 267 15.00 -0.22 -14.42
CA SER A 267 13.84 -0.04 -13.56
C SER A 267 12.60 0.43 -14.32
N GLU A 268 12.74 1.19 -15.42
CA GLU A 268 11.60 1.60 -16.24
C GLU A 268 10.70 0.43 -16.68
N ILE A 269 11.31 -0.63 -17.23
CA ILE A 269 10.58 -1.83 -17.68
C ILE A 269 9.94 -2.54 -16.47
N VAL A 270 10.71 -2.70 -15.39
CA VAL A 270 10.26 -3.43 -14.20
C VAL A 270 9.09 -2.71 -13.52
N VAL A 271 9.12 -1.39 -13.44
CA VAL A 271 8.07 -0.56 -12.83
C VAL A 271 6.77 -0.66 -13.61
N VAL A 272 6.84 -0.60 -14.95
CA VAL A 272 5.66 -0.76 -15.82
C VAL A 272 5.03 -2.15 -15.61
N VAL A 273 5.84 -3.21 -15.66
CA VAL A 273 5.37 -4.59 -15.43
C VAL A 273 4.75 -4.71 -14.03
N LEU A 274 5.42 -4.19 -13.00
CA LEU A 274 4.92 -4.23 -11.64
C LEU A 274 3.57 -3.52 -11.53
N PHE A 275 3.40 -2.35 -12.12
CA PHE A 275 2.15 -1.60 -12.08
C PHE A 275 1.00 -2.34 -12.76
N VAL A 276 1.26 -2.91 -13.95
CA VAL A 276 0.28 -3.71 -14.72
C VAL A 276 -0.13 -4.98 -13.95
N VAL A 277 0.79 -5.59 -13.20
CA VAL A 277 0.49 -6.78 -12.39
C VAL A 277 -0.16 -6.43 -11.05
N ALA A 278 0.28 -5.37 -10.38
CA ALA A 278 -0.14 -5.00 -9.03
C ALA A 278 -1.62 -4.60 -8.94
N GLY A 279 -2.13 -3.87 -9.95
CA GLY A 279 -3.55 -3.46 -9.98
C GLY A 279 -4.51 -4.65 -10.00
N PRO A 280 -4.44 -5.53 -11.01
CA PRO A 280 -5.23 -6.76 -11.07
C PRO A 280 -4.97 -7.68 -9.88
N ALA A 281 -3.70 -7.79 -9.44
CA ALA A 281 -3.35 -8.57 -8.26
C ALA A 281 -4.09 -8.09 -7.01
N TRP A 282 -4.13 -6.78 -6.77
CA TRP A 282 -4.85 -6.20 -5.64
C TRP A 282 -6.35 -6.55 -5.71
N VAL A 283 -7.00 -6.32 -6.85
CA VAL A 283 -8.43 -6.63 -7.02
C VAL A 283 -8.68 -8.12 -6.79
N TRP A 284 -7.84 -8.98 -7.33
CA TRP A 284 -7.99 -10.43 -7.19
C TRP A 284 -7.79 -10.90 -5.75
N VAL A 285 -6.80 -10.36 -5.04
CA VAL A 285 -6.52 -10.68 -3.65
C VAL A 285 -7.70 -10.25 -2.78
N ALA A 286 -8.19 -9.02 -2.96
CA ALA A 286 -9.30 -8.48 -2.18
C ALA A 286 -10.65 -9.16 -2.51
N THR A 287 -10.84 -9.59 -3.75
CA THR A 287 -12.08 -10.19 -4.26
C THR A 287 -11.80 -11.48 -5.06
N PRO A 288 -11.71 -12.64 -4.40
CA PRO A 288 -11.49 -13.89 -5.12
C PRO A 288 -12.66 -14.19 -6.09
N PRO A 289 -12.40 -14.49 -7.37
CA PRO A 289 -13.40 -14.66 -8.42
C PRO A 289 -14.16 -16.00 -8.33
N ARG A 290 -13.68 -16.96 -7.53
CA ARG A 290 -14.31 -18.27 -7.34
C ARG A 290 -14.60 -18.52 -5.87
N ARG A 291 -15.65 -19.32 -5.59
CA ARG A 291 -15.88 -19.92 -4.27
C ARG A 291 -14.54 -20.54 -3.86
N ALA A 292 -13.93 -20.04 -2.79
CA ALA A 292 -12.67 -20.58 -2.27
C ALA A 292 -12.97 -21.98 -1.67
N GLY A 293 -13.20 -22.97 -2.53
CA GLY A 293 -13.64 -24.32 -2.14
C GLY A 293 -12.64 -25.06 -1.28
N HIS A 294 -11.44 -24.51 -1.07
CA HIS A 294 -10.49 -24.99 -0.08
C HIS A 294 -10.96 -24.71 1.35
N LEU A 295 -11.59 -23.56 1.63
CA LEU A 295 -12.05 -23.23 3.00
C LEU A 295 -13.22 -24.12 3.44
N ALA A 296 -14.05 -24.58 2.50
CA ALA A 296 -15.16 -25.49 2.77
C ALA A 296 -14.72 -26.94 3.08
N ARG A 297 -13.44 -27.30 2.90
CA ARG A 297 -12.91 -28.63 3.26
C ARG A 297 -12.25 -28.67 4.64
N VAL A 298 -12.04 -27.51 5.27
CA VAL A 298 -11.36 -27.38 6.57
C VAL A 298 -12.35 -26.98 7.68
N ALA A 299 -13.55 -26.53 7.31
CA ALA A 299 -14.69 -26.30 8.19
C ALA A 299 -15.55 -27.56 8.25
#